data_AF-A0A317H6V0-F1
#
_entry.id   AF-A0A317H6V0-F1
#
_cell.length_a   1.000
_cell.length_b   1.000
_cell.length_c   1.000
_cell.angle_alpha   90.00
_cell.angle_beta   90.00
_cell.angle_gamma   90.00
#
_symmetry.space_group_name_H-M   'P 1'
#
loop_
_entity.id
_entity.type
_entity.pdbx_description
1 polymer ?
#
loop_
_entity_poly.entity_id
_entity_poly.type
_entity_poly.pdbx_seq_one_letter_code
_entity_poly.pdbx_strand_id
1 'polypeptide(L)'
;MDNRCDMLVAMAAVVDHAPAESRATKIRNGQRLTLKFELTEHILAKVAPRPKPSFCVGFAAKTAEAKPRRKKVPLPIANRAQDAMGWDENEVTLLDESGAHLLARTNKLALARPLVAEIA
;
A
#
# COMPACT_ATOMS: atom_id res chain seq x y z
N MET A 1 -10.84 -17.52 15.75
CA MET A 1 -11.25 -16.13 15.45
C MET A 1 -11.92 -16.17 14.10
N ASP A 2 -13.22 -15.88 14.03
CA ASP A 2 -13.92 -15.77 12.74
C ASP A 2 -13.37 -14.61 11.94
N ASN A 3 -13.03 -14.86 10.67
CA ASN A 3 -12.63 -13.82 9.75
C ASN A 3 -13.91 -13.10 9.28
N ARG A 4 -14.19 -11.92 9.84
CA ARG A 4 -15.38 -11.11 9.52
C ARG A 4 -15.21 -10.21 8.28
N CYS A 5 -14.23 -10.49 7.44
CA CYS A 5 -13.82 -9.62 6.35
C CYS A 5 -13.40 -10.47 5.15
N ASP A 6 -14.10 -10.30 4.03
CA ASP A 6 -13.82 -11.04 2.80
C ASP A 6 -12.60 -10.46 2.06
N MET A 7 -12.38 -9.13 2.15
CA MET A 7 -11.31 -8.44 1.44
C MET A 7 -10.65 -7.33 2.27
N LEU A 8 -9.32 -7.31 2.25
CA LEU A 8 -8.48 -6.23 2.79
C LEU A 8 -7.89 -5.41 1.65
N VAL A 9 -8.26 -4.13 1.57
CA VAL A 9 -7.65 -3.15 0.65
C VAL A 9 -6.60 -2.33 1.40
N ALA A 10 -5.34 -2.73 1.29
CA ALA A 10 -4.21 -2.09 1.96
C ALA A 10 -3.68 -0.89 1.14
N MET A 11 -4.45 0.21 1.17
CA MET A 11 -4.13 1.46 0.45
C MET A 11 -3.30 2.46 1.29
N ALA A 12 -3.34 2.37 2.62
CA ALA A 12 -2.65 3.32 3.49
C ALA A 12 -1.13 3.33 3.23
N ALA A 13 -0.54 4.53 3.22
CA ALA A 13 0.90 4.72 3.21
C ALA A 13 1.48 4.42 4.60
N VAL A 14 1.72 3.13 4.88
CA VAL A 14 2.29 2.66 6.13
C VAL A 14 3.80 2.91 6.13
N VAL A 15 4.30 3.52 7.20
CA VAL A 15 5.73 3.83 7.33
C VAL A 15 6.54 2.55 7.56
N ASP A 16 7.68 2.40 6.89
CA ASP A 16 8.59 1.24 7.05
C ASP A 16 9.38 1.26 8.38
N HIS A 17 9.52 2.43 9.01
CA HIS A 17 10.29 2.61 10.24
C HIS A 17 9.57 3.53 11.24
N ALA A 18 9.62 3.17 12.52
CA ALA A 18 9.12 3.99 13.62
C ALA A 18 10.27 4.44 14.53
N PRO A 19 10.14 5.57 15.26
CA PRO A 19 11.13 5.94 16.27
C PRO A 19 11.31 4.83 17.30
N ALA A 20 12.56 4.46 17.58
CA ALA A 20 12.90 3.44 18.59
C ALA A 20 12.49 3.88 20.00
N GLU A 21 12.48 5.19 20.24
CA GLU A 21 12.08 5.79 21.50
C GLU A 21 10.97 6.82 21.28
N SER A 22 9.88 6.70 22.04
CA SER A 22 8.86 7.74 22.15
C SER A 22 9.15 8.65 23.35
N ARG A 23 8.87 9.95 23.22
CA ARG A 23 9.03 10.95 24.30
C ARG A 23 7.68 11.60 24.57
N ALA A 24 7.27 11.61 25.84
CA ALA A 24 6.01 12.23 26.27
C ALA A 24 6.01 13.77 26.15
N THR A 25 7.18 14.39 26.07
CA THR A 25 7.35 15.85 25.96
C THR A 25 8.12 16.22 24.71
N LYS A 26 7.78 17.37 24.11
CA LYS A 26 8.45 17.92 22.93
C LYS A 26 9.96 18.08 23.17
N ILE A 27 10.76 17.57 22.22
CA ILE A 27 12.22 17.78 22.22
C ILE A 27 12.50 19.26 21.94
N ARG A 28 13.28 19.90 22.81
CA ARG A 28 13.64 21.32 22.68
C ARG A 28 14.63 21.51 21.53
N ASN A 29 14.53 22.65 20.83
CA ASN A 29 15.46 23.04 19.79
C ASN A 29 16.81 23.52 20.39
N GLY A 30 17.83 23.68 19.54
CA GLY A 30 19.10 24.32 19.93
C GLY A 30 20.28 23.37 20.19
N GLN A 31 20.11 22.06 20.04
CA GLN A 31 21.20 21.09 20.08
C GLN A 31 21.10 20.08 18.94
N ARG A 32 22.23 19.45 18.60
CA ARG A 32 22.27 18.35 17.63
C ARG A 32 21.42 17.19 18.14
N LEU A 33 20.45 16.77 17.33
CA LEU A 33 19.55 15.67 17.64
C LEU A 33 19.87 14.46 16.75
N THR A 34 19.92 13.27 17.35
CA THR A 34 19.97 12.00 16.64
C THR A 34 18.73 11.20 16.97
N LEU A 35 17.97 10.80 15.95
CA LEU A 35 16.81 9.92 16.09
C LEU A 35 17.21 8.51 15.66
N LYS A 36 16.86 7.53 16.49
CA LYS A 36 17.00 6.11 16.17
C LYS A 36 15.66 5.58 15.69
N PHE A 37 15.69 4.72 14.69
CA PHE A 37 14.51 4.14 14.08
C PHE A 37 14.63 2.62 14.05
N GLU A 38 13.48 1.94 14.16
CA GLU A 38 13.34 0.49 14.06
C GLU A 38 12.30 0.15 12.99
N LEU A 39 12.42 -1.05 12.40
CA LEU A 39 11.49 -1.51 11.38
C LEU A 39 10.08 -1.69 11.95
N THR A 40 9.08 -1.26 11.19
CA THR A 40 7.68 -1.55 11.51
C THR A 40 7.27 -2.94 11.01
N GLU A 41 6.14 -3.42 11.51
CA GLU A 41 5.57 -4.67 11.06
C GLU A 41 5.00 -4.55 9.64
N HIS A 42 5.40 -5.49 8.75
CA HIS A 42 4.85 -5.56 7.40
C HIS A 42 3.45 -6.20 7.41
N ILE A 43 2.41 -5.38 7.59
CA ILE A 43 1.00 -5.79 7.80
C ILE A 43 0.53 -6.87 6.80
N LEU A 44 0.67 -6.63 5.49
CA LEU A 44 0.23 -7.58 4.46
C LEU A 44 0.95 -8.94 4.56
N ALA A 45 2.21 -8.97 5.01
CA ALA A 45 2.97 -10.20 5.15
C ALA A 45 2.52 -11.01 6.37
N LYS A 46 1.87 -10.38 7.35
CA LYS A 46 1.26 -11.04 8.52
C LYS A 46 -0.20 -11.44 8.30
N VAL A 47 -0.94 -10.70 7.47
CA VAL A 47 -2.36 -11.00 7.19
C VAL A 47 -2.53 -12.06 6.11
N ALA A 48 -1.79 -11.95 4.99
CA ALA A 48 -1.93 -12.86 3.85
C ALA A 48 -1.72 -14.36 4.15
N PRO A 49 -0.81 -14.81 5.05
CA PRO A 49 -0.58 -16.23 5.31
C PRO A 49 -1.50 -16.84 6.40
N ARG A 50 -2.55 -16.14 6.85
CA ARG A 50 -3.45 -16.67 7.89
C ARG A 50 -4.28 -17.86 7.36
N PRO A 51 -4.76 -18.79 8.23
CA PRO A 51 -5.51 -19.98 7.79
C PRO A 51 -6.82 -19.72 7.03
N LYS A 52 -7.42 -18.55 7.24
CA LYS A 52 -8.57 -18.04 6.48
C LYS A 52 -8.29 -16.57 6.15
N PRO A 53 -7.42 -16.29 5.17
CA PRO A 53 -7.01 -14.92 4.89
C PRO A 53 -8.11 -14.23 4.09
N SER A 54 -8.36 -12.95 4.39
CA SER A 54 -9.12 -12.08 3.47
C SER A 54 -8.35 -11.96 2.16
N PHE A 55 -9.05 -11.80 1.04
CA PHE A 55 -8.41 -11.45 -0.23
C PHE A 55 -7.68 -10.11 -0.05
N CYS A 56 -6.35 -10.13 -0.22
CA CYS A 56 -5.51 -8.98 0.08
C CYS A 56 -5.13 -8.24 -1.21
N VAL A 57 -5.62 -7.01 -1.32
CA VAL A 57 -5.26 -6.05 -2.37
C VAL A 57 -4.23 -5.08 -1.79
N GLY A 58 -3.07 -4.96 -2.42
CA GLY A 58 -1.99 -4.10 -1.94
C GLY A 58 -1.64 -3.02 -2.94
N PHE A 59 -1.39 -1.79 -2.47
CA PHE A 59 -0.92 -0.71 -3.34
C PHE A 59 0.60 -0.57 -3.27
N ALA A 60 1.23 -0.31 -4.41
CA ALA A 60 2.66 -0.04 -4.52
C ALA A 60 2.88 1.26 -5.30
N ALA A 61 3.59 2.20 -4.68
CA ALA A 61 4.03 3.44 -5.31
C ALA A 61 5.20 3.17 -6.29
N LYS A 62 4.95 2.47 -7.39
CA LYS A 62 5.96 2.02 -8.36
C LYS A 62 5.40 2.03 -9.78
N THR A 63 6.29 2.00 -10.77
CA THR A 63 5.93 1.76 -12.17
C THR A 63 5.53 0.29 -12.39
N ALA A 64 4.64 0.03 -13.35
CA ALA A 64 4.17 -1.32 -13.68
C ALA A 64 5.29 -2.29 -14.11
N GLU A 65 6.42 -1.76 -14.60
CA GLU A 65 7.61 -2.52 -14.99
C GLU A 65 8.33 -3.15 -13.79
N ALA A 66 8.08 -2.65 -12.58
CA ALA A 66 8.64 -3.22 -11.36
C ALA A 66 7.95 -4.54 -11.06
N LYS A 67 8.47 -5.64 -11.63
CA LYS A 67 8.02 -7.01 -11.35
C LYS A 67 7.78 -7.17 -9.85
N PRO A 68 6.60 -7.66 -9.42
CA PRO A 68 6.37 -7.91 -8.00
C PRO A 68 7.39 -8.95 -7.55
N ARG A 69 8.42 -8.50 -6.82
CA ARG A 69 9.42 -9.38 -6.20
C ARG A 69 8.69 -10.24 -5.18
N ARG A 70 8.18 -11.41 -5.60
CA ARG A 70 7.66 -12.52 -4.78
C ARG A 70 7.07 -12.08 -3.43
N LYS A 71 6.16 -11.10 -3.44
CA LYS A 71 5.38 -10.76 -2.25
C LYS A 71 4.12 -11.61 -2.34
N LYS A 72 3.80 -12.34 -1.27
CA LYS A 72 2.58 -13.15 -1.11
C LYS A 72 1.33 -12.28 -1.01
N VAL A 73 1.20 -11.27 -1.88
CA VAL A 73 0.05 -10.38 -1.94
C VAL A 73 -0.74 -10.79 -3.18
N PRO A 74 -1.97 -11.29 -3.01
CA PRO A 74 -2.82 -11.79 -4.10
C PRO A 74 -2.99 -10.82 -5.27
N LEU A 75 -3.13 -9.51 -5.01
CA LEU A 75 -3.27 -8.53 -6.08
C LEU A 75 -2.53 -7.20 -5.78
N PRO A 76 -1.31 -7.00 -6.31
CA PRO A 76 -0.64 -5.71 -6.30
C PRO A 76 -1.23 -4.74 -7.34
N ILE A 77 -1.54 -3.53 -6.88
CA ILE A 77 -1.91 -2.38 -7.71
C ILE A 77 -0.72 -1.42 -7.73
N ALA A 78 -0.13 -1.22 -8.90
CA ALA A 78 0.90 -0.22 -9.11
C ALA A 78 0.26 1.15 -9.36
N ASN A 79 0.74 2.16 -8.66
CA ASN A 79 0.37 3.56 -8.84
C ASN A 79 1.65 4.39 -8.87
N ARG A 80 1.81 5.26 -9.87
CA ARG A 80 2.88 6.27 -9.88
C ARG A 80 2.50 7.44 -8.98
N ALA A 81 2.70 7.27 -7.67
CA ALA A 81 2.26 8.25 -6.66
C ALA A 81 2.76 9.69 -6.92
N GLN A 82 3.95 9.86 -7.49
CA GLN A 82 4.50 11.16 -7.88
C GLN A 82 3.64 11.92 -8.91
N ASP A 83 2.89 11.21 -9.74
CA ASP A 83 2.06 11.78 -10.81
C ASP A 83 0.60 11.99 -10.36
N ALA A 84 0.26 11.56 -9.14
CA ALA A 84 -1.11 11.51 -8.60
C ALA A 84 -1.28 12.22 -7.25
N MET A 85 -0.21 12.34 -6.46
CA MET A 85 -0.24 13.02 -5.16
C MET A 85 -0.38 14.53 -5.38
N GLY A 86 -1.45 15.11 -4.82
CA GLY A 86 -1.78 16.52 -5.03
C GLY A 86 -2.53 16.82 -6.33
N TRP A 87 -2.83 15.82 -7.17
CA TRP A 87 -3.57 15.97 -8.43
C TRP A 87 -4.96 15.32 -8.36
N ASP A 88 -5.90 15.76 -9.19
CA ASP A 88 -7.26 15.19 -9.23
C ASP A 88 -7.35 13.90 -10.05
N GLU A 89 -6.39 13.72 -10.95
CA GLU A 89 -6.27 12.55 -11.82
C GLU A 89 -5.29 11.53 -11.26
N ASN A 90 -5.51 10.27 -11.65
CA ASN A 90 -4.63 9.17 -11.31
C ASN A 90 -4.68 8.11 -12.41
N GLU A 91 -3.68 7.23 -12.43
CA GLU A 91 -3.56 6.07 -13.31
C GLU A 91 -3.06 4.90 -12.47
N VAL A 92 -3.64 3.71 -12.65
CA VAL A 92 -3.20 2.52 -11.92
C VAL A 92 -3.06 1.33 -12.85
N THR A 93 -2.19 0.41 -12.48
CA THR A 93 -2.01 -0.86 -13.18
C THR A 93 -2.22 -1.99 -12.20
N LEU A 94 -3.16 -2.90 -12.52
CA LEU A 94 -3.34 -4.14 -11.78
C LEU A 94 -2.30 -5.14 -12.26
N LEU A 95 -1.67 -5.85 -11.34
CA LEU A 95 -0.65 -6.84 -11.63
C LEU A 95 -1.14 -8.19 -11.11
N ASP A 96 -1.54 -9.09 -12.00
CA ASP A 96 -2.01 -10.44 -11.66
C ASP A 96 -1.12 -11.52 -12.32
N GLU A 97 -1.56 -12.78 -12.29
CA GLU A 97 -0.86 -13.89 -12.94
C GLU A 97 -0.86 -13.80 -14.47
N SER A 98 -1.84 -13.10 -15.04
CA SER A 98 -2.04 -12.90 -16.48
C SER A 98 -1.16 -11.76 -17.03
N GLY A 99 -0.73 -10.83 -16.18
CA GLY A 99 0.18 -9.75 -16.52
C GLY A 99 -0.22 -8.41 -15.90
N ALA A 100 -0.04 -7.34 -16.68
CA ALA A 100 -0.30 -5.97 -16.27
C ALA A 100 -1.53 -5.41 -16.99
N HIS A 101 -2.54 -4.98 -16.24
CA HIS A 101 -3.79 -4.43 -16.76
C HIS A 101 -3.89 -2.95 -16.41
N LEU A 102 -3.73 -2.09 -17.41
CA LEU A 102 -3.74 -0.64 -17.23
C LEU A 102 -5.18 -0.11 -17.14
N LEU A 103 -5.48 0.63 -16.08
CA LEU A 103 -6.68 1.47 -16.03
C LEU A 103 -6.31 2.89 -16.42
N ALA A 104 -6.94 3.39 -17.48
CA ALA A 104 -6.61 4.67 -18.10
C ALA A 104 -6.68 5.84 -17.11
N ARG A 105 -5.76 6.80 -17.28
CA ARG A 105 -5.72 8.03 -16.50
C ARG A 105 -7.07 8.76 -16.54
N THR A 106 -7.63 9.01 -15.37
CA THR A 106 -8.88 9.76 -15.22
C THR A 106 -8.98 10.32 -13.80
N ASN A 107 -10.04 11.06 -13.49
CA ASN A 107 -10.26 11.54 -12.12
C ASN A 107 -10.40 10.37 -11.14
N LYS A 108 -9.97 10.57 -9.89
CA LYS A 108 -9.89 9.51 -8.86
C LYS A 108 -11.19 8.72 -8.66
N LEU A 109 -12.35 9.39 -8.72
CA LEU A 109 -13.64 8.71 -8.55
C LEU A 109 -14.00 7.84 -9.77
N ALA A 110 -13.78 8.36 -10.98
CA ALA A 110 -13.98 7.62 -12.21
C ALA A 110 -13.01 6.43 -12.33
N LEU A 111 -11.80 6.53 -11.77
CA LEU A 111 -10.82 5.44 -11.72
C LEU A 111 -11.19 4.37 -10.67
N ALA A 112 -11.73 4.78 -9.52
CA ALA A 112 -12.08 3.86 -8.44
C ALA A 112 -13.19 2.87 -8.82
N ARG A 113 -14.15 3.29 -9.66
CA ARG A 113 -15.27 2.44 -10.10
C ARG A 113 -14.83 1.18 -10.87
N PRO A 114 -14.09 1.28 -11.99
CA PRO A 114 -13.58 0.10 -12.68
C PRO A 114 -12.61 -0.69 -11.79
N LEU A 115 -11.78 -0.01 -10.99
CA LEU A 115 -10.88 -0.72 -10.08
C LEU A 115 -11.63 -1.61 -9.08
N VAL A 116 -12.73 -1.12 -8.50
CA VAL A 116 -13.55 -1.92 -7.59
C VAL A 116 -14.23 -3.07 -8.34
N ALA A 117 -14.67 -2.86 -9.57
CA ALA A 117 -15.30 -3.90 -10.39
C ALA A 117 -14.33 -5.05 -10.73
N GLU A 118 -13.02 -4.76 -10.90
CA GLU A 118 -12.00 -5.78 -11.17
C GLU A 118 -11.65 -6.63 -9.94
N ILE A 119 -11.82 -6.10 -8.72
CA ILE A 119 -11.41 -6.79 -7.49
C ILE A 119 -12.55 -7.46 -6.73
N ALA A 120 -13.82 -7.14 -7.06
CA ALA A 120 -15.03 -7.57 -6.35
C ALA A 120 -15.61 -8.90 -6.84
#